data_AF-A0A2G2F2L0-F1
#
_entry.id   AF-A0A2G2F2L0-F1
#
_cell.length_a   1.000
_cell.length_b   1.000
_cell.length_c   1.000
_cell.angle_alpha   90.00
_cell.angle_beta   90.00
_cell.angle_gamma   90.00
#
_symmetry.space_group_name_H-M   'P 1'
#
loop_
_entity.id
_entity.type
_entity.pdbx_description
1 polymer ?
#
loop_
_entity_poly.entity_id
_entity_poly.type
_entity_poly.pdbx_seq_one_letter_code
_entity_poly.pdbx_strand_id
1 'polypeptide(L)'
;MIAIWGFYAGVSNDSTTGYLFAGILGGFTILEIFIYSRVALHLNENELKVRRATIFGTELGNFSIPLKDIRATHYEVEKYDTYALFRYFILEILFPSGQSTFTILKMDGKKHEFRFHANEQEVRQFMEKLPDRAPNG
;
A
#
# COMPACT_ATOMS: atom_id res chain seq x y z
N MET A 1 -15.24 14.00 -3.64
CA MET A 1 -16.43 14.82 -3.96
C MET A 1 -17.35 15.02 -2.75
N ILE A 2 -17.68 13.97 -1.98
CA ILE A 2 -18.60 14.05 -0.81
C ILE A 2 -18.06 14.95 0.32
N ALA A 3 -16.75 14.92 0.61
CA ALA A 3 -16.13 15.74 1.64
C ALA A 3 -16.24 17.26 1.39
N ILE A 4 -16.25 17.67 0.12
CA ILE A 4 -16.32 19.09 -0.29
C ILE A 4 -17.73 19.64 -0.05
N TRP A 5 -18.76 18.85 -0.33
CA TRP A 5 -20.16 19.22 -0.05
C TRP A 5 -20.45 19.27 1.46
N GLY A 6 -19.88 18.35 2.25
CA GLY A 6 -19.98 18.37 3.71
C GLY A 6 -19.32 19.60 4.34
N PHE A 7 -18.15 20.01 3.84
CA PHE A 7 -17.47 21.23 4.28
C PHE A 7 -18.27 22.49 3.92
N TYR A 8 -18.81 22.57 2.69
CA TYR A 8 -19.62 23.70 2.24
C TYR A 8 -20.90 23.86 3.07
N ALA A 9 -21.59 22.75 3.38
CA ALA A 9 -22.78 22.77 4.23
C ALA A 9 -22.46 23.20 5.69
N GLY A 10 -21.32 22.76 6.25
CA GLY A 10 -20.86 23.15 7.57
C GLY A 10 -20.52 24.64 7.70
N VAL A 11 -19.83 25.20 6.70
CA VAL A 11 -19.50 26.63 6.62
C VAL A 11 -20.75 27.49 6.42
N SER A 12 -21.71 27.04 5.61
CA SER A 12 -22.93 27.82 5.32
C SER A 12 -23.90 27.95 6.50
N ASN A 13 -23.88 27.01 7.45
CA ASN A 13 -24.81 26.95 8.58
C ASN A 13 -24.13 27.19 9.95
N ASP A 14 -22.85 27.59 9.96
CA ASP A 14 -21.99 27.77 11.15
C ASP A 14 -22.15 26.66 12.20
N SER A 15 -22.28 25.44 11.71
CA SER A 15 -22.63 24.28 12.52
C SER A 15 -21.36 23.58 12.95
N THR A 16 -21.06 23.60 14.25
CA THR A 16 -19.97 22.84 14.88
C THR A 16 -20.00 21.37 14.47
N THR A 17 -21.19 20.80 14.29
CA THR A 17 -21.40 19.43 13.81
C THR A 17 -20.94 19.25 12.35
N GLY A 18 -21.19 20.23 11.47
CA GLY A 18 -20.74 20.21 10.08
C GLY A 18 -19.22 20.25 9.94
N TYR A 19 -18.54 21.07 10.76
CA TYR A 19 -17.07 21.11 10.80
C TYR A 19 -16.46 19.78 11.27
N LEU A 20 -17.06 19.14 12.29
CA LEU A 20 -16.63 17.82 12.75
C LEU A 20 -16.78 16.74 11.67
N PHE A 21 -17.93 16.71 10.98
CA PHE A 21 -18.15 15.76 9.88
C PHE A 21 -17.18 15.99 8.71
N ALA A 22 -16.92 17.24 8.33
CA ALA A 22 -15.97 17.55 7.28
C ALA A 22 -14.53 17.19 7.67
N GLY A 23 -14.14 17.40 8.93
CA GLY A 23 -12.84 16.98 9.46
C GLY A 23 -12.68 15.46 9.44
N ILE A 24 -13.71 14.71 9.83
CA ILE A 24 -13.71 13.24 9.78
C ILE A 24 -13.60 12.75 8.33
N LEU A 25 -14.40 13.29 7.41
CA LEU A 25 -14.34 12.92 5.99
C LEU A 25 -13.02 13.32 5.31
N GLY A 26 -12.46 14.47 5.67
CA GLY A 26 -11.13 14.90 5.26
C GLY A 26 -10.03 13.96 5.77
N GLY A 27 -10.11 13.54 7.02
CA GLY A 27 -9.20 12.56 7.61
C GLY A 27 -9.26 11.19 6.89
N PHE A 28 -10.46 10.69 6.62
CA PHE A 28 -10.65 9.43 5.87
C PHE A 28 -10.08 9.51 4.45
N THR A 29 -10.31 10.62 3.75
CA THR A 29 -9.78 10.80 2.39
C THR A 29 -8.25 10.89 2.36
N ILE A 30 -7.62 11.51 3.36
CA ILE A 30 -6.15 11.52 3.48
C ILE A 30 -5.62 10.11 3.77
N LEU A 31 -6.26 9.38 4.68
CA LEU A 31 -5.89 7.99 4.98
C LEU A 31 -5.99 7.09 3.74
N GLU A 32 -7.07 7.23 2.97
CA GLU A 32 -7.30 6.45 1.75
C GLU A 32 -6.17 6.65 0.72
N ILE A 33 -5.60 7.86 0.62
CA ILE A 33 -4.49 8.18 -0.28
C ILE A 33 -3.21 7.41 0.10
N PHE A 34 -2.93 7.23 1.39
CA PHE A 34 -1.74 6.52 1.87
C PHE A 34 -1.91 5.00 1.85
N ILE A 35 -3.10 4.51 2.18
CA ILE A 35 -3.37 3.08 2.35
C ILE A 35 -3.59 2.39 1.00
N TYR A 36 -4.26 3.05 0.06
CA TYR A 36 -4.64 2.46 -1.21
C TYR A 36 -3.75 2.93 -2.37
N SER A 37 -2.47 3.18 -2.11
CA SER A 37 -1.52 3.47 -3.19
C SER A 37 -1.38 2.28 -4.13
N ARG A 38 -1.43 2.53 -5.44
CA ARG A 38 -1.09 1.55 -6.47
C ARG A 38 0.42 1.41 -6.54
N VAL A 39 0.93 0.20 -6.34
CA VAL A 39 2.33 -0.13 -6.55
C VAL A 39 2.45 -0.97 -7.80
N ALA A 40 3.26 -0.51 -8.76
CA ALA A 40 3.64 -1.28 -9.93
C ALA A 40 5.11 -1.69 -9.81
N LEU A 41 5.35 -2.99 -9.93
CA LEU A 41 6.68 -3.57 -9.93
C LEU A 41 7.05 -3.94 -11.37
N HIS A 42 8.14 -3.37 -11.88
CA HIS A 42 8.67 -3.70 -13.20
C HIS A 42 10.09 -4.24 -13.04
N LEU A 43 10.27 -5.49 -13.46
CA LEU A 43 11.57 -6.14 -13.48
C LEU A 43 12.22 -5.96 -14.85
N ASN A 44 13.39 -5.34 -14.86
CA ASN A 44 14.29 -5.30 -16.01
C ASN A 44 15.45 -6.28 -15.80
N GLU A 45 16.31 -6.44 -16.81
CA GLU A 45 17.46 -7.36 -16.75
C GLU A 45 18.43 -7.10 -15.57
N ASN A 46 18.55 -5.84 -15.13
CA ASN A 46 19.53 -5.43 -14.12
C ASN A 46 18.93 -4.77 -12.88
N GLU A 47 17.65 -4.38 -12.92
CA GLU A 47 17.04 -3.56 -11.88
C GLU A 47 15.55 -3.86 -11.70
N LEU A 48 15.09 -3.73 -10.45
CA LEU A 48 13.70 -3.72 -10.07
C LEU A 48 13.23 -2.27 -9.92
N LYS A 49 12.33 -1.84 -10.80
CA LYS A 49 11.68 -0.54 -10.71
C LYS A 49 10.40 -0.67 -9.91
N VAL A 50 10.28 0.17 -8.89
CA VAL A 50 9.07 0.28 -8.10
C VAL A 50 8.47 1.65 -8.35
N ARG A 51 7.24 1.66 -8.84
CA ARG A 51 6.45 2.87 -9.03
C ARG A 51 5.30 2.87 -8.05
N ARG A 52 5.19 3.92 -7.24
CA ARG A 52 4.08 4.11 -6.31
C ARG A 52 3.27 5.33 -6.76
N ALA A 53 1.98 5.13 -6.97
CA ALA A 53 1.04 6.18 -7.32
C ALA A 53 -0.20 6.10 -6.43
N THR A 54 -0.90 7.21 -6.23
CA THR A 54 -2.23 7.21 -5.61
C THR A 54 -3.27 6.61 -6.55
N ILE A 55 -4.46 6.27 -6.05
CA ILE A 55 -5.60 5.87 -6.91
C ILE A 55 -5.90 6.96 -7.95
N PHE A 56 -5.68 8.23 -7.61
CA PHE A 56 -5.92 9.38 -8.47
C PHE A 56 -4.77 9.64 -9.46
N GLY A 57 -3.77 8.76 -9.54
CA GLY A 57 -2.65 8.86 -10.48
C GLY A 57 -1.56 9.85 -10.08
N THR A 58 -1.60 10.39 -8.85
CA THR A 58 -0.50 11.21 -8.32
C THR A 58 0.70 10.30 -8.02
N GLU A 59 1.85 10.58 -8.62
CA GLU A 59 3.08 9.84 -8.30
C GLU A 59 3.53 10.15 -6.87
N LEU A 60 3.60 9.13 -6.03
CA LEU A 60 4.08 9.24 -4.64
C LEU A 60 5.59 9.00 -4.56
N GLY A 61 6.14 8.25 -5.52
CA GLY A 61 7.57 8.00 -5.59
C GLY A 61 7.92 6.90 -6.58
N ASN A 62 9.04 7.09 -7.27
CA ASN A 62 9.64 6.14 -8.18
C ASN A 62 11.08 5.89 -7.75
N PHE A 63 11.44 4.63 -7.51
CA PHE A 63 12.83 4.28 -7.22
C PHE A 63 13.19 2.96 -7.90
N SER A 64 14.48 2.81 -8.18
CA SER A 64 15.06 1.62 -8.78
C SER A 64 15.97 0.93 -7.77
N ILE A 65 15.89 -0.40 -7.68
CA ILE A 65 16.77 -1.24 -6.88
C ILE A 65 17.55 -2.13 -7.84
N PRO A 66 18.88 -1.98 -7.95
CA PRO A 66 19.69 -2.91 -8.72
C PRO A 66 19.52 -4.34 -8.21
N LEU A 67 19.35 -5.31 -9.11
CA LEU A 67 19.15 -6.72 -8.73
C LEU A 67 20.34 -7.30 -7.96
N LYS A 68 21.53 -6.78 -8.24
CA LYS A 68 22.75 -7.13 -7.50
C LYS A 68 22.68 -6.77 -6.01
N ASP A 69 21.88 -5.77 -5.65
CA ASP A 69 21.73 -5.28 -4.28
C ASP A 69 20.60 -6.00 -3.53
N ILE A 70 19.83 -6.84 -4.21
CA ILE A 70 18.79 -7.68 -3.61
C ILE A 70 19.45 -8.94 -3.04
N ARG A 71 19.24 -9.17 -1.75
CA ARG A 71 19.70 -10.37 -1.04
C ARG A 71 18.62 -11.44 -1.01
N ALA A 72 17.41 -11.04 -0.61
CA ALA A 72 16.26 -11.93 -0.50
C ALA A 72 14.97 -11.14 -0.74
N THR A 73 13.96 -11.85 -1.21
CA THR A 73 12.61 -11.32 -1.39
C THR A 73 11.61 -12.21 -0.69
N HIS A 74 10.65 -11.60 0.00
CA HIS A 74 9.61 -12.32 0.71
C HIS A 74 8.25 -11.75 0.33
N TYR A 75 7.27 -12.64 0.16
CA TYR A 75 5.92 -12.30 -0.18
C TYR A 75 4.96 -12.99 0.78
N GLU A 76 4.06 -12.22 1.37
CA GLU A 76 3.04 -12.70 2.28
C GLU A 76 1.70 -12.03 1.97
N VAL A 77 0.61 -12.78 2.09
CA VAL A 77 -0.74 -12.23 1.99
C VAL A 77 -1.31 -12.16 3.39
N GLU A 78 -1.55 -10.94 3.89
CA GLU A 78 -2.18 -10.76 5.19
C GLU A 78 -3.66 -11.17 5.09
N LYS A 79 -4.00 -12.34 5.66
CA LYS A 79 -5.37 -12.81 5.79
C LYS A 79 -5.84 -12.62 7.23
N TYR A 80 -6.74 -11.66 7.45
CA TYR A 80 -7.45 -11.54 8.71
C TYR A 80 -8.69 -12.43 8.69
N ASP A 81 -8.96 -13.14 9.79
CA ASP A 81 -10.16 -13.95 9.95
C ASP A 81 -11.41 -13.04 9.98
N THR A 82 -12.53 -13.49 9.41
CA THR A 82 -13.80 -12.75 9.28
C THR A 82 -14.31 -12.24 10.63
N TYR A 83 -14.03 -12.98 11.71
CA TYR A 83 -14.36 -12.59 13.08
C TYR A 83 -13.49 -11.42 13.60
N ALA A 84 -12.20 -11.38 13.22
CA ALA A 84 -11.31 -10.28 13.53
C ALA A 84 -11.70 -9.02 12.76
N LEU A 85 -12.10 -9.17 11.50
CA LEU A 85 -12.57 -8.08 10.64
C LEU A 85 -13.78 -7.33 11.22
N PHE A 86 -14.76 -8.05 11.76
CA PHE A 86 -15.94 -7.44 12.36
C PHE A 86 -15.62 -6.66 13.65
N ARG A 87 -14.72 -7.18 14.50
CA ARG A 87 -14.29 -6.50 15.73
C ARG A 87 -13.41 -5.28 15.45
N TYR A 88 -12.66 -5.30 14.35
CA TYR A 88 -11.68 -4.29 14.02
C TYR A 88 -12.01 -3.56 12.71
N PHE A 89 -13.28 -3.24 12.48
CA PHE A 89 -13.73 -2.54 11.26
C PHE A 89 -12.93 -1.25 10.96
N ILE A 90 -12.54 -0.50 12.00
CA ILE A 90 -11.68 0.69 11.83
C ILE A 90 -10.26 0.28 11.41
N LEU A 91 -9.71 -0.81 11.94
CA LEU A 91 -8.41 -1.30 11.49
C LEU A 91 -8.50 -1.86 10.07
N GLU A 92 -9.62 -2.42 9.64
CA GLU A 92 -9.80 -2.87 8.25
C GLU A 92 -9.77 -1.71 7.26
N ILE A 93 -10.29 -0.54 7.64
CA ILE A 93 -10.18 0.66 6.81
C ILE A 93 -8.71 1.16 6.77
N LEU A 94 -7.99 1.02 7.88
CA LEU A 94 -6.59 1.48 8.01
C LEU A 94 -5.56 0.48 7.44
N PHE A 95 -5.89 -0.80 7.46
CA PHE A 95 -5.05 -1.96 7.17
C PHE A 95 -5.93 -3.04 6.51
N PRO A 96 -6.37 -2.80 5.27
CA PRO A 96 -7.32 -3.69 4.60
C PRO A 96 -6.75 -5.09 4.44
N SER A 97 -7.53 -6.07 4.89
CA SER A 97 -7.25 -7.49 4.72
C SER A 97 -7.15 -7.88 3.25
N GLY A 98 -6.35 -8.90 2.96
CA GLY A 98 -6.11 -9.38 1.59
C GLY A 98 -5.03 -8.58 0.83
N GLN A 99 -4.51 -7.49 1.41
CA GLN A 99 -3.33 -6.85 0.87
C GLN A 99 -2.12 -7.78 0.96
N SER A 100 -1.36 -7.79 -0.13
CA SER A 100 -0.16 -8.59 -0.23
C SER A 100 1.04 -7.70 0.09
N THR A 101 1.88 -8.19 0.99
CA THR A 101 3.09 -7.52 1.45
C THR A 101 4.29 -8.14 0.74
N PHE A 102 5.02 -7.33 0.00
CA PHE A 102 6.29 -7.70 -0.63
C PHE A 102 7.44 -6.98 0.06
N THR A 103 8.34 -7.78 0.59
CA THR A 103 9.52 -7.35 1.32
C THR A 103 10.77 -7.64 0.49
N ILE A 104 11.62 -6.63 0.36
CA ILE A 104 12.96 -6.75 -0.22
C ILE A 104 13.98 -6.53 0.88
N LEU A 105 14.84 -7.52 1.08
CA LEU A 105 16.04 -7.39 1.91
C LEU A 105 17.22 -7.04 0.99
N LYS A 106 17.86 -5.89 1.24
CA LYS A 106 19.06 -5.48 0.53
C LYS A 106 20.32 -6.09 1.14
N MET A 107 21.39 -6.13 0.35
CA MET A 107 22.72 -6.57 0.79
C MET A 107 23.30 -5.70 1.92
N ASP A 108 22.92 -4.42 2.00
CA ASP A 108 23.30 -3.49 3.07
C ASP A 108 22.49 -3.68 4.37
N GLY A 109 21.59 -4.67 4.41
CA GLY A 109 20.73 -4.97 5.55
C GLY A 109 19.46 -4.13 5.63
N LYS A 110 19.24 -3.16 4.73
CA LYS A 110 18.00 -2.36 4.72
C LYS A 110 16.83 -3.19 4.19
N LYS A 111 15.68 -3.04 4.86
CA LYS A 111 14.40 -3.63 4.45
C LYS A 111 13.56 -2.59 3.72
N HIS A 112 13.01 -2.95 2.58
CA HIS A 112 11.97 -2.18 1.92
C HIS A 112 10.69 -3.02 1.83
N GLU A 113 9.59 -2.46 2.31
CA GLU A 113 8.30 -3.13 2.36
C GLU A 113 7.25 -2.36 1.54
N PHE A 114 6.50 -3.11 0.74
CA PHE A 114 5.47 -2.59 -0.15
C PHE A 114 4.21 -3.40 0.03
N ARG A 115 3.09 -2.71 0.21
CA ARG A 115 1.76 -3.32 0.22
C ARG A 115 1.09 -3.02 -1.11
N PHE A 116 0.53 -4.05 -1.73
CA PHE A 116 -0.16 -3.95 -3.00
C PHE A 116 -1.10 -5.14 -3.18
N HIS A 117 -2.12 -4.96 -4.03
CA HIS A 117 -2.95 -6.07 -4.48
C HIS A 117 -2.37 -6.59 -5.79
N ALA A 118 -2.01 -7.87 -5.81
CA ALA A 118 -1.65 -8.58 -7.02
C ALA A 118 -2.24 -9.98 -7.02
N ASN A 119 -2.40 -10.54 -8.21
CA ASN A 119 -2.83 -11.93 -8.37
C ASN A 119 -1.72 -12.85 -7.88
N GLU A 120 -2.06 -13.80 -7.01
CA GLU A 120 -1.11 -14.76 -6.43
C GLU A 120 -0.29 -15.52 -7.49
N GLN A 121 -0.90 -15.86 -8.63
CA GLN A 121 -0.20 -16.53 -9.73
C GLN A 121 0.84 -15.63 -10.40
N GLU A 122 0.49 -14.36 -10.65
CA GLU A 122 1.39 -13.38 -11.26
C GLU A 122 2.57 -13.07 -10.32
N VAL A 123 2.29 -12.94 -9.02
CA VAL A 123 3.35 -12.73 -8.02
C VAL A 123 4.28 -13.93 -7.96
N ARG A 124 3.76 -15.16 -7.99
CA ARG A 124 4.61 -16.35 -7.95
C ARG A 124 5.55 -16.42 -9.16
N GLN A 125 5.04 -16.16 -10.36
CA GLN A 125 5.85 -16.07 -11.58
C GLN A 125 6.86 -14.90 -11.53
N PHE A 126 6.52 -13.82 -10.85
CA PHE A 126 7.40 -12.68 -10.64
C PHE A 126 8.52 -13.00 -9.64
N MET A 127 8.20 -13.68 -8.54
CA MET A 127 9.14 -14.13 -7.51
C MET A 127 10.17 -15.10 -8.08
N GLU A 128 9.76 -16.01 -8.97
CA GLU A 128 10.68 -16.94 -9.66
C GLU A 128 11.74 -16.24 -10.52
N LYS A 129 11.46 -15.02 -10.98
CA LYS A 129 12.40 -14.22 -11.80
C LYS A 129 13.35 -13.37 -10.96
N LEU A 130 13.11 -13.25 -9.66
CA LEU A 130 13.94 -12.45 -8.76
C LEU A 130 15.12 -13.28 -8.26
N PRO A 131 16.30 -12.64 -8.09
CA PRO A 131 17.44 -13.33 -7.52
C PRO A 131 17.17 -13.64 -6.05
N ASP A 132 17.02 -14.91 -5.71
CA ASP A 132 17.09 -15.37 -4.33
C ASP A 132 18.53 -15.80 -4.03
N ARG A 133 19.19 -15.04 -3.16
CA ARG A 133 20.56 -15.29 -2.71
C ARG A 133 20.60 -15.59 -1.21
N ALA A 134 19.45 -15.83 -0.60
CA ALA A 134 19.42 -16.35 0.76
C ALA A 134 20.20 -17.68 0.78
N PRO A 135 21.13 -17.87 1.73
CA PRO A 135 21.66 -19.20 1.95
C PRO A 135 20.50 -20.09 2.36
N ASN A 136 20.24 -21.16 1.61
CA ASN A 136 19.43 -22.27 2.09
C ASN A 136 20.06 -22.74 3.41
N GLY A 137 19.47 -22.32 4.53
CA GLY A 137 19.81 -22.77 5.87
C GLY A 137 19.09 -24.06 6.19
#